data_AF-A0A1Q3W6P1-F1
#
_entry.id   AF-A0A1Q3W6P1-F1
#
_cell.length_a   1.000
_cell.length_b   1.000
_cell.length_c   1.000
_cell.angle_alpha   90.00
_cell.angle_beta   90.00
_cell.angle_gamma   90.00
#
_symmetry.space_group_name_H-M   'P 1'
#
loop_
_entity.id
_entity.type
_entity.pdbx_description
1 polymer ?
#
loop_
_entity_poly.entity_id
_entity_poly.type
_entity_poly.pdbx_seq_one_letter_code
_entity_poly.pdbx_strand_id
1 'polypeptide(L)'
;MRKLMACAALALGLVLAGCQTAALPSLNLANAVTLNTIYGIENAYGVAVSAANAYKALPLCRTGTAPSSTNICARRSVIVRLQAAMARARLAVNRMVTFARTYPGIDITNVVGAARTALIDVQDILAEGAQ
;
A
#
# COMPACT_ATOMS: atom_id res chain seq x y z
N MET A 1 1.60 -50.39 -12.47
CA MET A 1 0.71 -49.21 -12.44
C MET A 1 -0.44 -49.47 -11.46
N ARG A 2 -0.31 -49.09 -10.18
CA ARG A 2 -1.36 -49.36 -9.17
C ARG A 2 -1.29 -48.46 -7.92
N LYS A 3 -0.67 -47.28 -8.04
CA LYS A 3 -0.48 -46.33 -6.92
C LYS A 3 -1.00 -44.90 -7.20
N LEU A 4 -1.89 -44.74 -8.18
CA LEU A 4 -2.42 -43.43 -8.58
C LEU A 4 -3.92 -43.24 -8.29
N MET A 5 -4.59 -44.19 -7.66
CA MET A 5 -6.05 -44.15 -7.47
C MET A 5 -6.50 -43.82 -6.03
N ALA A 6 -5.58 -43.64 -5.08
CA ALA A 6 -5.95 -43.32 -3.69
C ALA A 6 -6.05 -41.81 -3.40
N CYS A 7 -5.47 -40.95 -4.24
CA CYS A 7 -5.49 -39.49 -4.01
C CYS A 7 -6.80 -38.83 -4.50
N ALA A 8 -7.58 -39.48 -5.37
CA ALA A 8 -8.81 -38.91 -5.91
C ALA A 8 -10.01 -39.02 -4.95
N ALA A 9 -9.99 -39.97 -4.00
CA ALA A 9 -11.08 -40.14 -3.04
C ALA A 9 -11.03 -39.15 -1.86
N LEU A 10 -9.85 -38.59 -1.55
CA LEU A 10 -9.68 -37.56 -0.51
C LEU A 10 -10.04 -36.15 -0.98
N ALA A 11 -10.09 -35.91 -2.30
CA ALA A 11 -10.41 -34.61 -2.87
C ALA A 11 -11.93 -34.36 -3.06
N LEU A 12 -12.74 -35.42 -3.14
CA LEU A 12 -14.20 -35.29 -3.26
C LEU A 12 -14.96 -35.26 -1.92
N GLY A 13 -14.30 -35.57 -0.79
CA GLY A 13 -14.91 -35.50 0.54
C GLY A 13 -14.99 -34.09 1.14
N LEU A 14 -14.18 -33.13 0.66
CA LEU A 14 -14.14 -31.77 1.19
C LEU A 14 -15.19 -30.82 0.60
N VAL A 15 -15.96 -31.26 -0.40
CA VAL A 15 -16.92 -30.39 -1.12
C VAL A 15 -18.36 -30.54 -0.63
N LEU A 16 -18.69 -31.55 0.18
CA LEU A 16 -20.05 -31.77 0.70
C LEU A 16 -20.25 -31.50 2.21
N ALA A 17 -19.20 -31.18 2.96
CA ALA A 17 -19.31 -30.90 4.41
C ALA A 17 -19.53 -29.41 4.76
N GLY A 18 -19.63 -28.52 3.77
CA GLY A 18 -19.71 -27.07 3.99
C GLY A 18 -21.09 -26.43 3.87
N CYS A 19 -22.13 -27.15 3.43
CA CYS A 19 -23.51 -26.61 3.36
C CYS A 19 -24.22 -26.72 4.73
N GLN A 20 -23.47 -26.41 5.79
CA GLN A 20 -24.02 -26.11 7.09
C GLN A 20 -24.39 -24.63 7.01
N THR A 21 -25.64 -24.28 7.27
CA THR A 21 -26.06 -22.91 7.61
C THR A 21 -25.39 -22.49 8.92
N ALA A 22 -24.06 -22.33 8.89
CA ALA A 22 -23.34 -21.57 9.87
C ALA A 22 -23.88 -20.14 9.70
N ALA A 23 -24.59 -19.65 10.70
CA ALA A 23 -24.74 -18.22 10.87
C ALA A 23 -23.34 -17.63 10.69
N LEU A 24 -23.14 -16.91 9.57
CA LEU A 24 -21.93 -16.13 9.36
C LEU A 24 -21.74 -15.38 10.68
N PRO A 25 -20.57 -15.47 11.36
CA PRO A 25 -20.33 -14.58 12.49
C PRO A 25 -20.69 -13.20 11.98
N SER A 26 -21.56 -12.48 12.69
CA SER A 26 -21.97 -11.14 12.25
C SER A 26 -20.69 -10.31 12.16
N LEU A 27 -20.10 -10.31 10.96
CA LEU A 27 -18.91 -9.56 10.66
C LEU A 27 -19.43 -8.14 10.73
N ASN A 28 -19.08 -7.45 11.80
CA ASN A 28 -19.45 -6.07 11.98
C ASN A 28 -18.61 -5.29 10.96
N LEU A 29 -19.08 -5.29 9.72
CA LEU A 29 -18.51 -4.54 8.61
C LEU A 29 -18.84 -3.05 8.76
N ALA A 30 -19.41 -2.59 9.88
CA ALA A 30 -19.71 -1.19 10.07
C ALA A 30 -18.42 -0.37 9.96
N ASN A 31 -18.45 0.62 9.07
CA ASN A 31 -17.31 1.48 8.83
C ASN A 31 -16.99 2.32 10.07
N ALA A 32 -15.88 1.99 10.75
CA ALA A 32 -15.35 2.75 11.88
C ALA A 32 -14.47 3.94 11.45
N VAL A 33 -14.15 4.03 10.15
CA VAL A 33 -13.27 5.06 9.63
C VAL A 33 -14.08 6.30 9.24
N THR A 34 -13.72 7.43 9.83
CA THR A 34 -14.33 8.73 9.50
C THR A 34 -13.89 9.22 8.12
N LEU A 35 -14.76 9.94 7.40
CA LEU A 35 -14.42 10.59 6.13
C LEU A 35 -13.17 11.50 6.26
N ASN A 36 -12.99 12.16 7.41
CA ASN A 36 -11.80 12.97 7.71
C ASN A 36 -10.49 12.17 7.60
N THR A 37 -10.52 10.89 7.92
CA THR A 37 -9.33 10.02 7.82
C THR A 37 -8.95 9.77 6.36
N ILE A 38 -9.95 9.56 5.49
CA ILE A 38 -9.75 9.37 4.05
C ILE A 38 -9.15 10.64 3.43
N TYR A 39 -9.76 11.80 3.72
CA TYR A 39 -9.24 13.09 3.24
C TYR A 39 -7.85 13.42 3.78
N GLY A 40 -7.56 13.06 5.04
CA GLY A 40 -6.23 13.22 5.62
C GLY A 40 -5.17 12.43 4.85
N ILE A 41 -5.49 11.21 4.41
CA ILE A 41 -4.58 10.37 3.61
C ILE A 41 -4.42 10.90 2.18
N GLU A 42 -5.51 11.38 1.54
CA GLU A 42 -5.42 12.04 0.23
C GLU A 42 -4.52 13.29 0.29
N ASN A 43 -4.68 14.11 1.32
CA ASN A 43 -3.85 15.30 1.55
C ASN A 43 -2.39 14.92 1.80
N ALA A 44 -2.13 13.90 2.64
CA ALA A 44 -0.78 13.40 2.89
C ALA A 44 -0.11 12.87 1.61
N TYR A 45 -0.88 12.20 0.74
CA TYR A 45 -0.39 11.80 -0.58
C TYR A 45 -0.04 13.01 -1.45
N GLY A 46 -0.86 14.07 -1.47
CA GLY A 46 -0.56 15.32 -2.15
C GLY A 46 0.75 15.96 -1.69
N VAL A 47 1.00 16.00 -0.37
CA VAL A 47 2.26 16.47 0.22
C VAL A 47 3.43 15.60 -0.22
N ALA A 48 3.27 14.28 -0.20
CA ALA A 48 4.30 13.33 -0.63
C ALA A 48 4.67 13.48 -2.11
N VAL A 49 3.68 13.74 -3.00
CA VAL A 49 3.92 14.05 -4.42
C VAL A 49 4.77 15.31 -4.56
N SER A 50 4.43 16.38 -3.85
CA SER A 50 5.17 17.64 -3.89
C SER A 50 6.63 17.44 -3.42
N ALA A 51 6.83 16.76 -2.29
CA ALA A 51 8.14 16.46 -1.75
C ALA A 51 8.97 15.58 -2.72
N ALA A 52 8.35 14.56 -3.32
CA ALA A 52 9.02 13.69 -4.28
C ALA A 52 9.44 14.42 -5.56
N ASN A 53 8.63 15.37 -6.02
CA ASN A 53 8.96 16.21 -7.17
C ASN A 53 10.09 17.17 -6.83
N ALA A 54 10.07 17.79 -5.65
CA ALA A 54 11.15 18.65 -5.16
C ALA A 54 12.48 17.87 -5.09
N TYR A 55 12.48 16.65 -4.55
CA TYR A 55 13.68 15.80 -4.50
C TYR A 55 14.22 15.45 -5.88
N LYS A 56 13.34 15.12 -6.83
CA LYS A 56 13.74 14.81 -8.22
C LYS A 56 14.26 16.02 -8.99
N ALA A 57 13.91 17.23 -8.59
CA ALA A 57 14.38 18.47 -9.19
C ALA A 57 15.80 18.85 -8.74
N LEU A 58 16.33 18.22 -7.69
CA LEU A 58 17.70 18.44 -7.25
C LEU A 58 18.71 17.92 -8.28
N PRO A 59 19.90 18.56 -8.39
CA PRO A 59 20.98 18.04 -9.21
C PRO A 59 21.42 16.66 -8.69
N LEU A 60 21.88 15.79 -9.58
CA LEU A 60 22.38 14.47 -9.18
C LEU A 60 23.69 14.59 -8.41
N CYS A 61 23.83 13.83 -7.33
CA CYS A 61 25.10 13.73 -6.62
C CYS A 61 26.17 13.19 -7.56
N ARG A 62 27.37 13.79 -7.51
CA ARG A 62 28.54 13.27 -8.22
C ARG A 62 28.89 11.90 -7.66
N THR A 63 29.39 11.00 -8.50
CA THR A 63 29.80 9.65 -8.08
C THR A 63 30.76 9.74 -6.90
N GLY A 64 30.47 9.02 -5.81
CA GLY A 64 31.28 9.03 -4.58
C GLY A 64 31.02 10.20 -3.63
N THR A 65 30.09 11.11 -3.95
CA THR A 65 29.67 12.19 -3.04
C THR A 65 28.31 11.90 -2.42
N ALA A 66 28.12 12.32 -1.16
CA ALA A 66 26.87 12.23 -0.43
C ALA A 66 26.20 13.60 -0.33
N PRO A 67 24.87 13.65 -0.11
CA PRO A 67 24.17 14.88 0.23
C PRO A 67 24.73 15.46 1.52
N SER A 68 24.88 16.78 1.57
CA SER A 68 25.27 17.50 2.78
C SER A 68 24.62 18.87 2.80
N SER A 69 24.72 19.60 3.92
CA SER A 69 24.24 20.98 4.02
C SER A 69 24.87 21.93 2.99
N THR A 70 26.07 21.59 2.49
CA THR A 70 26.79 22.37 1.47
C THR A 70 26.69 21.78 0.06
N ASN A 71 26.18 20.56 -0.08
CA ASN A 71 26.01 19.85 -1.34
C ASN A 71 24.63 19.20 -1.40
N ILE A 72 23.61 20.01 -1.71
CA ILE A 72 22.23 19.55 -1.84
C ILE A 72 22.08 18.85 -3.20
N CYS A 73 22.04 17.52 -3.19
CA CYS A 73 21.95 16.70 -4.39
C CYS A 73 21.08 15.46 -4.16
N ALA A 74 20.54 14.90 -5.23
CA ALA A 74 19.76 13.68 -5.18
C ALA A 74 20.57 12.46 -5.65
N ARG A 75 20.41 11.34 -4.93
CA ARG A 75 21.01 10.06 -5.33
C ARG A 75 20.10 9.38 -6.35
N ARG A 76 20.66 8.91 -7.47
CA ARG A 76 19.88 8.22 -8.53
C ARG A 76 19.19 6.96 -8.01
N SER A 77 19.82 6.21 -7.10
CA SER A 77 19.25 5.02 -6.46
C SER A 77 17.98 5.35 -5.65
N VAL A 78 18.00 6.47 -4.92
CA VAL A 78 16.87 6.97 -4.15
C VAL A 78 15.74 7.40 -5.08
N ILE A 79 16.05 8.13 -6.17
CA ILE A 79 15.04 8.56 -7.15
C ILE A 79 14.27 7.35 -7.73
N VAL A 80 14.97 6.28 -8.11
CA VAL A 80 14.33 5.08 -8.68
C VAL A 80 13.42 4.40 -7.65
N ARG A 81 13.90 4.22 -6.41
CA ARG A 81 13.10 3.67 -5.32
C ARG A 81 11.88 4.53 -5.02
N LEU A 82 12.06 5.85 -4.99
CA LEU A 82 11.01 6.82 -4.75
C LEU A 82 9.94 6.76 -5.84
N GLN A 83 10.32 6.62 -7.12
CA GLN A 83 9.36 6.42 -8.21
C GLN A 83 8.53 5.15 -8.02
N ALA A 84 9.16 4.03 -7.66
CA ALA A 84 8.45 2.77 -7.41
C ALA A 84 7.51 2.87 -6.20
N ALA A 85 7.96 3.50 -5.10
CA ALA A 85 7.12 3.71 -3.92
C ALA A 85 5.94 4.66 -4.19
N MET A 86 6.17 5.75 -4.92
CA MET A 86 5.10 6.68 -5.32
C MET A 86 4.05 6.00 -6.20
N ALA A 87 4.44 5.10 -7.11
CA ALA A 87 3.49 4.32 -7.91
C ALA A 87 2.62 3.40 -7.03
N ARG A 88 3.22 2.75 -6.03
CA ARG A 88 2.50 1.92 -5.04
C ARG A 88 1.55 2.77 -4.19
N ALA A 89 2.02 3.91 -3.67
CA ALA A 89 1.22 4.84 -2.89
C ALA A 89 0.01 5.37 -3.67
N ARG A 90 0.21 5.77 -4.93
CA ARG A 90 -0.87 6.20 -5.83
C ARG A 90 -1.96 5.14 -5.95
N LEU A 91 -1.54 3.90 -6.21
CA LEU A 91 -2.46 2.78 -6.39
C LEU A 91 -3.23 2.48 -5.09
N ALA A 92 -2.55 2.48 -3.95
CA ALA A 92 -3.16 2.22 -2.65
C ALA A 92 -4.18 3.30 -2.26
N VAL A 93 -3.82 4.58 -2.42
CA VAL A 93 -4.71 5.72 -2.12
C VAL A 93 -5.92 5.73 -3.06
N ASN A 94 -5.71 5.53 -4.36
CA ASN A 94 -6.83 5.47 -5.32
C ASN A 94 -7.77 4.30 -5.00
N ARG A 95 -7.24 3.11 -4.69
CA ARG A 95 -8.06 1.96 -4.30
C ARG A 95 -8.82 2.22 -3.02
N MET A 96 -8.21 2.87 -2.03
CA MET A 96 -8.88 3.28 -0.80
C MET A 96 -10.07 4.21 -1.09
N VAL A 97 -9.85 5.27 -1.88
CA VAL A 97 -10.90 6.24 -2.22
C VAL A 97 -12.02 5.58 -3.03
N THR A 98 -11.68 4.77 -4.03
CA THR A 98 -12.67 4.03 -4.81
C THR A 98 -13.46 3.07 -3.92
N PHE A 99 -12.78 2.28 -3.08
CA PHE A 99 -13.45 1.30 -2.21
C PHE A 99 -14.38 1.97 -1.20
N ALA A 100 -13.96 3.07 -0.59
CA ALA A 100 -14.79 3.84 0.33
C ALA A 100 -16.04 4.44 -0.35
N ARG A 101 -15.93 4.85 -1.62
CA ARG A 101 -17.06 5.35 -2.41
C ARG A 101 -18.01 4.24 -2.84
N THR A 102 -17.47 3.08 -3.24
CA THR A 102 -18.28 1.94 -3.68
C THR A 102 -19.00 1.26 -2.51
N TYR A 103 -18.37 1.21 -1.34
CA TYR A 103 -18.86 0.50 -0.17
C TYR A 103 -18.82 1.38 1.10
N PRO A 104 -19.65 2.43 1.21
CA PRO A 104 -19.58 3.40 2.29
C PRO A 104 -19.86 2.82 3.68
N GLY A 105 -20.65 1.74 3.74
CA GLY A 105 -21.02 1.04 4.97
C GLY A 105 -20.10 -0.11 5.36
N ILE A 106 -19.04 -0.40 4.58
CA ILE A 106 -18.09 -1.48 4.86
C ILE A 106 -16.85 -0.92 5.56
N ASP A 107 -16.32 -1.67 6.54
CA ASP A 107 -15.09 -1.34 7.24
C ASP A 107 -13.91 -1.35 6.28
N ILE A 108 -13.32 -0.16 6.11
CA ILE A 108 -12.19 0.09 5.21
C ILE A 108 -10.85 0.13 5.96
N THR A 109 -10.81 -0.22 7.25
CA THR A 109 -9.60 -0.12 8.10
C THR A 109 -8.37 -0.78 7.47
N ASN A 110 -8.52 -1.96 6.87
CA ASN A 110 -7.42 -2.64 6.19
C ASN A 110 -6.91 -1.88 4.94
N VAL A 111 -7.82 -1.28 4.18
CA VAL A 111 -7.49 -0.52 2.96
C VAL A 111 -6.81 0.81 3.33
N VAL A 112 -7.30 1.44 4.40
CA VAL A 112 -6.69 2.63 5.02
C VAL A 112 -5.30 2.32 5.56
N GLY A 113 -5.13 1.18 6.23
CA GLY A 113 -3.83 0.71 6.72
C GLY A 113 -2.83 0.48 5.60
N ALA A 114 -3.27 -0.14 4.49
CA ALA A 114 -2.44 -0.32 3.31
C ALA A 114 -2.01 1.02 2.67
N ALA A 115 -2.92 1.98 2.54
CA ALA A 115 -2.62 3.31 2.02
C ALA A 115 -1.62 4.07 2.92
N ARG A 116 -1.80 4.01 4.25
CA ARG A 116 -0.86 4.60 5.21
C ARG A 116 0.53 3.97 5.12
N THR A 117 0.59 2.64 5.06
CA THR A 117 1.87 1.92 4.94
C THR A 117 2.61 2.34 3.67
N ALA A 118 1.91 2.42 2.54
CA ALA A 118 2.52 2.88 1.28
C ALA A 118 3.02 4.34 1.34
N LEU A 119 2.39 5.21 2.14
CA LEU A 119 2.87 6.58 2.37
C LEU A 119 4.07 6.63 3.32
N ILE A 120 4.14 5.75 4.31
CA ILE A 120 5.30 5.61 5.19
C ILE A 120 6.52 5.17 4.37
N ASP A 121 6.38 4.16 3.49
CA ASP A 121 7.44 3.73 2.57
C ASP A 121 8.03 4.91 1.77
N VAL A 122 7.19 5.85 1.32
CA VAL A 122 7.63 7.05 0.58
C VAL A 122 8.41 8.00 1.49
N GLN A 123 7.94 8.21 2.72
CA GLN A 123 8.60 9.07 3.69
C GLN A 123 9.97 8.52 4.09
N ASP A 124 10.08 7.20 4.31
CA ASP A 124 11.34 6.55 4.65
C ASP A 124 12.37 6.71 3.53
N ILE A 125 11.95 6.53 2.26
CA ILE A 125 12.84 6.73 1.11
C ILE A 125 13.28 8.19 0.99
N LEU A 126 12.40 9.15 1.25
CA LEU A 126 12.74 10.58 1.24
C LEU A 126 13.72 10.93 2.38
N ALA A 127 13.52 10.35 3.57
CA ALA A 127 14.40 10.54 4.71
C ALA A 127 15.81 9.97 4.45
N GLU A 128 15.89 8.78 3.86
CA GLU A 128 17.17 8.22 3.38
C GLU A 128 17.83 9.09 2.31
N GLY A 129 17.03 9.73 1.45
CA GLY A 129 17.51 10.64 0.42
C GLY A 129 18.17 11.91 0.95
N ALA A 130 17.86 12.29 2.20
CA ALA A 130 18.41 13.46 2.89
C ALA A 130 19.69 13.15 3.68
N GLN A 131 20.16 11.89 3.68
CA GLN A 131 21.37 11.40 4.35
C GLN A 131 22.46 11.01 3.33
#